data_AF-A0A2M8L6P3-F1
#
_entry.id   AF-A0A2M8L6P3-F1
#
_cell.length_a   1.000
_cell.length_b   1.000
_cell.length_c   1.000
_cell.angle_alpha   90.00
_cell.angle_beta   90.00
_cell.angle_gamma   90.00
#
_symmetry.space_group_name_H-M   'P 1'
#
loop_
_entity.id
_entity.type
_entity.pdbx_description
1 polymer ?
#
loop_
_entity_poly.entity_id
_entity_poly.type
_entity_poly.pdbx_seq_one_letter_code
_entity_poly.pdbx_strand_id
1 'polypeptide(L)'
;MEYNKKYSRKNRKFNYLLTELIYCQCGNRRVGDGCSKNGHFYYRCIERIKKFPLKHKCALLGVNAEILDTITWNELVKVLTDPNVLKECVNEWMQIQANNDYDELEKRKLNKLMAKITEEEKRYAKAYGAGTLEFEQFQEMMKDAKKRKLALQRQLDELISKDLQETIDVSVEEYLAEAGRYLEKLDFSNKIQVIRDIIGKVVIKERSEVEICAHIPLQFQLATQKLGYEPIGWDRGAAERGEVHFV
;
A
#
# COMPACT_ATOMS: atom_id res chain seq x y z
N MET A 1 -10.04 -14.01 -4.53
CA MET A 1 -11.45 -14.29 -4.91
C MET A 1 -12.48 -13.61 -3.97
N GLU A 2 -12.12 -13.27 -2.73
CA GLU A 2 -13.02 -12.62 -1.76
C GLU A 2 -13.38 -11.15 -2.07
N TYR A 3 -12.44 -10.35 -2.62
CA TYR A 3 -12.68 -8.93 -2.96
C TYR A 3 -13.87 -8.76 -3.93
N ASN A 4 -13.90 -9.53 -5.02
CA ASN A 4 -14.99 -9.49 -6.00
C ASN A 4 -16.32 -9.99 -5.43
N LYS A 5 -16.29 -10.93 -4.46
CA LYS A 5 -17.50 -11.38 -3.76
C LYS A 5 -18.04 -10.29 -2.85
N LYS A 6 -17.18 -9.61 -2.09
CA LYS A 6 -17.53 -8.52 -1.16
C LYS A 6 -18.20 -7.34 -1.86
N TYR A 7 -17.76 -6.99 -3.07
CA TYR A 7 -18.23 -5.81 -3.78
C TYR A 7 -19.19 -6.07 -4.95
N SER A 8 -19.60 -7.33 -5.13
CA SER A 8 -20.45 -7.78 -6.25
C SER A 8 -21.75 -6.96 -6.35
N ARG A 9 -22.08 -6.48 -7.56
CA ARG A 9 -23.34 -5.80 -7.87
C ARG A 9 -24.46 -6.83 -8.03
N LYS A 10 -25.05 -7.32 -6.94
CA LYS A 10 -26.29 -8.11 -7.06
C LYS A 10 -27.49 -7.25 -6.64
N ASN A 11 -28.34 -6.91 -7.60
CA ASN A 11 -29.65 -6.25 -7.46
C ASN A 11 -29.67 -4.97 -6.59
N ARG A 12 -28.75 -4.03 -6.84
CA ARG A 12 -28.78 -2.71 -6.17
C ARG A 12 -29.80 -1.79 -6.82
N LYS A 13 -30.81 -1.35 -6.05
CA LYS A 13 -31.82 -0.37 -6.46
C LYS A 13 -31.37 1.09 -6.27
N PHE A 14 -30.39 1.32 -5.40
CA PHE A 14 -29.85 2.64 -5.07
C PHE A 14 -28.32 2.61 -5.14
N ASN A 15 -27.75 3.79 -5.39
CA ASN A 15 -26.33 4.02 -5.54
C ASN A 15 -25.73 4.42 -4.19
N TYR A 16 -25.00 3.50 -3.56
CA TYR A 16 -24.31 3.72 -2.28
C TYR A 16 -22.79 3.75 -2.51
N LEU A 17 -22.18 4.92 -2.37
CA LEU A 17 -20.75 5.13 -2.59
C LEU A 17 -19.91 4.37 -1.55
N LEU A 18 -20.32 4.43 -0.29
CA LEU A 18 -19.59 3.90 0.87
C LEU A 18 -19.94 2.44 1.21
N THR A 19 -20.44 1.68 0.22
CA THR A 19 -20.81 0.26 0.42
C THR A 19 -19.61 -0.51 1.00
N GLU A 20 -19.84 -1.25 2.09
CA GLU A 20 -18.85 -2.03 2.85
C GLU A 20 -17.77 -1.24 3.62
N LEU A 21 -17.75 0.09 3.53
CA LEU A 21 -16.75 0.95 4.18
C LEU A 21 -17.29 1.63 5.45
N ILE A 22 -18.61 1.70 5.61
CA ILE A 22 -19.25 2.45 6.69
C ILE A 22 -19.57 1.61 7.93
N TYR A 23 -19.25 2.17 9.10
CA TYR A 23 -19.42 1.56 10.42
C TYR A 23 -20.12 2.51 11.37
N CYS A 24 -20.70 1.91 12.39
CA CYS A 24 -21.28 2.59 13.52
C CYS A 24 -20.28 2.58 14.68
N GLN A 25 -20.34 3.58 15.56
CA GLN A 25 -19.54 3.61 16.80
C GLN A 25 -19.76 2.37 17.68
N CYS A 26 -20.92 1.71 17.58
CA CYS A 26 -21.17 0.42 18.24
C CYS A 26 -20.36 -0.77 17.68
N GLY A 27 -19.49 -0.56 16.69
CA GLY A 27 -18.64 -1.57 16.07
C GLY A 27 -19.26 -2.31 14.88
N ASN A 28 -20.59 -2.25 14.73
CA ASN A 28 -21.30 -2.90 13.62
C ASN A 28 -21.23 -2.09 12.31
N ARG A 29 -21.22 -2.79 11.16
CA ARG A 29 -21.33 -2.16 9.83
C ARG A 29 -22.67 -1.46 9.66
N ARG A 30 -22.69 -0.42 8.82
CA ARG A 30 -23.93 0.16 8.31
C ARG A 30 -24.15 -0.34 6.89
N VAL A 31 -25.38 -0.66 6.56
CA VAL A 31 -25.78 -1.15 5.23
C VAL A 31 -26.80 -0.19 4.62
N GLY A 32 -26.88 -0.24 3.29
CA GLY A 32 -27.85 0.53 2.55
C GLY A 32 -29.28 0.07 2.86
N ASP A 33 -30.11 1.01 3.24
CA ASP A 33 -31.51 0.80 3.56
C ASP A 33 -32.36 1.93 2.98
N GLY A 34 -32.98 1.66 1.82
CA GLY A 34 -33.73 2.64 1.03
C GLY A 34 -35.14 2.17 0.72
N CYS A 35 -36.04 3.15 0.57
CA CYS A 35 -37.44 2.92 0.27
C CYS A 35 -37.77 3.42 -1.14
N SER A 36 -38.15 2.51 -2.05
CA SER A 36 -38.47 2.86 -3.44
C SER A 36 -39.67 3.82 -3.58
N LYS A 37 -40.53 3.94 -2.57
CA LYS A 37 -41.72 4.82 -2.62
C LYS A 37 -41.38 6.31 -2.58
N ASN A 38 -40.35 6.68 -1.82
CA ASN A 38 -40.00 8.09 -1.58
C ASN A 38 -38.64 8.48 -2.17
N GLY A 39 -37.94 7.53 -2.82
CA GLY A 39 -36.61 7.74 -3.38
C GLY A 39 -35.49 7.92 -2.34
N HIS A 40 -35.80 8.06 -1.05
CA HIS A 40 -34.80 8.23 -0.01
C HIS A 40 -34.11 6.92 0.38
N PHE A 41 -32.80 7.00 0.56
CA PHE A 41 -31.95 5.89 0.96
C PHE A 41 -30.97 6.32 2.05
N TYR A 42 -30.76 5.42 3.02
CA TYR A 42 -30.00 5.70 4.23
C TYR A 42 -28.95 4.62 4.46
N TYR A 43 -27.90 4.96 5.21
CA TYR A 43 -27.05 3.98 5.86
C TYR A 43 -27.58 3.68 7.26
N ARG A 44 -27.99 2.44 7.51
CA ARG A 44 -28.51 1.98 8.81
C ARG A 44 -27.63 0.89 9.41
N CYS A 45 -27.46 0.91 10.72
CA CYS A 45 -26.70 -0.11 11.44
C CYS A 45 -27.31 -1.51 11.21
N ILE A 46 -26.49 -2.46 10.77
CA ILE A 46 -26.95 -3.82 10.45
C ILE A 46 -27.56 -4.55 11.64
N GLU A 47 -27.08 -4.26 12.86
CA GLU A 47 -27.63 -4.84 14.09
C GLU A 47 -29.09 -4.40 14.29
N ARG A 48 -29.41 -3.14 14.01
CA ARG A 48 -30.79 -2.61 14.13
C ARG A 48 -31.73 -3.29 13.15
N ILE A 49 -31.27 -3.50 11.92
CA ILE A 49 -32.07 -4.16 10.86
C ILE A 49 -32.31 -5.62 11.24
N LYS A 50 -31.24 -6.36 11.60
CA LYS A 50 -31.34 -7.80 11.90
C LYS A 50 -32.13 -8.11 13.18
N LYS A 51 -32.12 -7.19 14.16
CA LYS A 51 -32.84 -7.40 15.43
C LYS A 51 -34.28 -6.93 15.40
N PHE A 52 -34.72 -6.16 14.40
CA PHE A 52 -36.10 -5.67 14.36
C PHE A 52 -37.11 -6.84 14.37
N PRO A 53 -38.17 -6.82 15.22
CA PRO A 53 -38.62 -5.73 16.11
C PRO A 53 -38.08 -5.78 17.55
N LEU A 54 -37.14 -6.66 17.86
CA LEU A 54 -36.54 -6.82 19.19
C LEU A 54 -35.65 -5.63 19.60
N LYS A 55 -35.38 -5.53 20.91
CA LYS A 55 -34.47 -4.53 21.47
C LYS A 55 -33.07 -4.68 20.88
N HIS A 56 -32.46 -3.55 20.52
CA HIS A 56 -31.13 -3.45 19.93
C HIS A 56 -30.26 -2.48 20.75
N LYS A 57 -28.94 -2.65 20.69
CA LYS A 57 -27.98 -1.84 21.47
C LYS A 57 -27.65 -0.50 20.81
N CYS A 58 -27.64 -0.46 19.48
CA CYS A 58 -27.29 0.73 18.71
C CYS A 58 -28.40 1.80 18.68
N ALA A 59 -28.22 2.94 19.37
CA ALA A 59 -29.19 4.04 19.34
C ALA A 59 -29.10 4.95 18.08
N LEU A 60 -27.96 4.94 17.38
CA LEU A 60 -27.68 5.83 16.24
C LEU A 60 -28.68 5.67 15.08
N LEU A 61 -29.33 6.77 14.70
CA LEU A 61 -30.30 6.87 13.61
C LEU A 61 -29.69 6.60 12.24
N GLY A 62 -30.54 6.38 11.23
CA GLY A 62 -30.11 6.28 9.83
C GLY A 62 -29.52 7.59 9.34
N VAL A 63 -28.42 7.52 8.60
CA VAL A 63 -27.79 8.69 7.97
C VAL A 63 -28.22 8.72 6.51
N ASN A 64 -28.64 9.88 6.00
CA ASN A 64 -28.99 10.02 4.58
C ASN A 64 -27.76 9.70 3.73
N ALA A 65 -27.88 8.71 2.85
CA ALA A 65 -26.75 8.20 2.10
C ALA A 65 -26.30 9.17 1.00
N GLU A 66 -27.23 9.87 0.34
CA GLU A 66 -26.90 10.88 -0.67
C GLU A 66 -26.07 12.02 -0.08
N ILE A 67 -26.49 12.54 1.08
CA ILE A 67 -25.77 13.61 1.79
C ILE A 67 -24.39 13.14 2.21
N LEU A 68 -24.31 11.97 2.87
CA LEU A 68 -23.03 11.46 3.36
C LEU A 68 -22.06 11.14 2.22
N ASP A 69 -22.55 10.51 1.15
CA ASP A 69 -21.74 10.16 -0.01
C ASP A 69 -21.20 11.43 -0.70
N THR A 70 -22.04 12.47 -0.83
CA THR A 70 -21.65 13.76 -1.42
C THR A 70 -20.58 14.46 -0.59
N ILE A 71 -20.79 14.58 0.73
CA ILE A 71 -19.81 15.22 1.62
C ILE A 71 -18.50 14.45 1.60
N THR A 72 -18.55 13.12 1.72
CA THR A 72 -17.36 12.28 1.72
C THR A 72 -16.58 12.40 0.41
N TRP A 73 -17.28 12.43 -0.74
CA TRP A 73 -16.64 12.64 -2.04
C TRP A 73 -15.98 14.02 -2.14
N ASN A 74 -16.68 15.08 -1.73
CA ASN A 74 -16.16 16.43 -1.81
C ASN A 74 -14.94 16.64 -0.91
N GLU A 75 -14.96 16.11 0.32
CA GLU A 75 -13.80 16.16 1.21
C GLU A 75 -12.63 15.34 0.65
N LEU A 76 -12.90 14.16 0.07
CA LEU A 76 -11.85 13.38 -0.59
C LEU A 76 -11.20 14.15 -1.75
N VAL A 77 -12.00 14.80 -2.61
CA VAL A 77 -11.46 15.60 -3.71
C VAL A 77 -10.58 16.73 -3.19
N LYS A 78 -11.02 17.46 -2.15
CA LYS A 78 -10.22 18.53 -1.52
C LYS A 78 -8.86 18.01 -1.07
N VAL A 79 -8.84 16.89 -0.35
CA VAL A 79 -7.61 16.26 0.18
C VAL A 79 -6.69 15.84 -0.98
N LEU A 80 -7.22 15.25 -2.05
CA LEU A 80 -6.42 14.81 -3.20
C LEU A 80 -5.91 15.94 -4.08
N THR A 81 -6.52 17.13 -3.98
CA THR A 81 -6.08 18.34 -4.68
C THR A 81 -5.27 19.28 -3.79
N ASP A 82 -5.03 18.92 -2.52
CA ASP A 82 -4.25 19.74 -1.60
C ASP A 82 -2.74 19.44 -1.80
N PRO A 83 -1.95 20.42 -2.26
CA PRO A 83 -0.51 20.24 -2.47
C PRO A 83 0.24 19.90 -1.17
N ASN A 84 -0.23 20.35 -0.01
CA ASN A 84 0.45 20.10 1.26
C ASN A 84 0.30 18.64 1.67
N VAL A 85 -0.90 18.08 1.56
CA VAL A 85 -1.17 16.67 1.88
C VAL A 85 -0.34 15.74 0.99
N LEU A 86 -0.24 16.06 -0.30
CA LEU A 86 0.57 15.26 -1.22
C LEU A 86 2.06 15.37 -0.94
N LYS A 87 2.57 16.57 -0.61
CA LYS A 87 3.96 16.75 -0.17
C LYS A 87 4.25 15.94 1.09
N GLU A 88 3.35 15.95 2.07
CA GLU A 88 3.47 15.13 3.28
C GLU A 88 3.50 13.62 2.95
N CYS A 89 2.61 13.14 2.08
CA CYS A 89 2.59 11.75 1.66
C CYS A 89 3.88 11.34 0.93
N VAL A 90 4.41 12.21 0.06
CA VAL A 90 5.69 11.99 -0.64
C VAL A 90 6.85 11.98 0.35
N ASN A 91 6.89 12.90 1.31
CA ASN A 91 7.93 12.95 2.33
C ASN A 91 7.90 11.71 3.24
N GLU A 92 6.72 11.29 3.69
CA GLU A 92 6.53 10.07 4.47
C GLU A 92 6.98 8.85 3.66
N TRP A 93 6.67 8.82 2.36
CA TRP A 93 7.16 7.78 1.47
C TRP A 93 8.68 7.79 1.30
N MET A 94 9.31 8.95 1.09
CA MET A 94 10.77 9.06 1.02
C MET A 94 11.42 8.58 2.31
N GLN A 95 10.82 8.85 3.46
CA GLN A 95 11.28 8.34 4.77
C GLN A 95 11.16 6.82 4.87
N ILE A 96 10.04 6.24 4.41
CA ILE A 96 9.83 4.79 4.39
C ILE A 96 10.81 4.12 3.41
N GLN A 97 11.08 4.72 2.25
CA GLN A 97 12.07 4.21 1.29
C GLN A 97 13.49 4.31 1.82
N ALA A 98 13.84 5.43 2.46
CA ALA A 98 15.13 5.57 3.14
C ALA A 98 15.31 4.50 4.25
N ASN A 99 14.21 4.07 4.87
CA ASN A 99 14.18 3.00 5.86
C ASN A 99 13.95 1.59 5.27
N ASN A 100 13.77 1.44 3.95
CA ASN A 100 13.75 0.13 3.31
C ASN A 100 15.19 -0.41 3.29
N ASP A 101 15.52 -1.11 4.37
CA ASP A 101 16.76 -1.83 4.68
C ASP A 101 17.29 -2.70 3.52
N TYR A 102 16.47 -2.98 2.51
CA TYR A 102 16.82 -3.77 1.33
C TYR A 102 17.92 -3.12 0.49
N ASP A 103 17.78 -1.86 0.10
CA ASP A 103 18.78 -1.20 -0.76
C ASP A 103 20.07 -0.93 0.01
N GLU A 104 19.98 -0.62 1.30
CA GLU A 104 21.17 -0.50 2.14
C GLU A 104 21.86 -1.86 2.36
N LEU A 105 21.10 -2.94 2.55
CA LEU A 105 21.63 -4.31 2.66
C LEU A 105 22.27 -4.78 1.34
N GLU A 106 21.67 -4.48 0.20
CA GLU A 106 22.19 -4.76 -1.14
C GLU A 106 23.51 -3.99 -1.37
N LYS A 107 23.53 -2.68 -1.09
CA LYS A 107 24.76 -1.86 -1.12
C LYS A 107 25.84 -2.44 -0.20
N ARG A 108 25.51 -2.84 1.02
CA ARG A 108 26.45 -3.49 1.96
C ARG A 108 26.96 -4.85 1.45
N LYS A 109 26.11 -5.66 0.82
CA LYS A 109 26.49 -6.95 0.20
C LYS A 109 27.47 -6.75 -0.96
N LEU A 110 27.18 -5.84 -1.88
CA LEU A 110 28.05 -5.52 -3.02
C LEU A 110 29.42 -5.03 -2.55
N ASN A 111 29.45 -4.12 -1.57
CA ASN A 111 30.70 -3.66 -0.96
C ASN A 111 31.51 -4.80 -0.30
N LYS A 112 30.84 -5.72 0.41
CA LYS A 112 31.51 -6.91 0.99
C LYS A 112 32.11 -7.81 -0.09
N LEU A 113 31.41 -8.03 -1.21
CA LEU A 113 31.93 -8.84 -2.32
C LEU A 113 33.15 -8.17 -2.97
N MET A 114 33.12 -6.86 -3.18
CA MET A 114 34.26 -6.11 -3.68
C MET A 114 35.47 -6.16 -2.72
N ALA A 115 35.23 -6.13 -1.41
CA ALA A 115 36.29 -6.27 -0.41
C ALA A 115 36.95 -7.66 -0.48
N LYS A 116 36.15 -8.73 -0.68
CA LYS A 116 36.67 -10.10 -0.88
C LYS A 116 37.55 -10.20 -2.13
N ILE A 117 37.11 -9.63 -3.25
CA ILE A 117 37.91 -9.61 -4.50
C ILE A 117 39.21 -8.83 -4.29
N THR A 118 39.16 -7.71 -3.56
CA THR A 118 40.37 -6.93 -3.23
C THR A 118 41.35 -7.74 -2.38
N GLU A 119 40.86 -8.62 -1.51
CA GLU A 119 41.71 -9.54 -0.74
C GLU A 119 42.22 -10.73 -1.58
N GLU A 120 41.49 -11.15 -2.61
CA GLU A 120 42.00 -12.08 -3.64
C GLU A 120 43.16 -11.45 -4.43
N GLU A 121 43.01 -10.21 -4.91
CA GLU A 121 44.06 -9.46 -5.63
C GLU A 121 45.36 -9.39 -4.81
N LYS A 122 45.27 -9.08 -3.51
CA LYS A 122 46.43 -9.08 -2.61
C LYS A 122 47.08 -10.45 -2.46
N ARG A 123 46.29 -11.53 -2.42
CA ARG A 123 46.80 -12.91 -2.33
C ARG A 123 47.56 -13.29 -3.60
N TYR A 124 47.03 -12.96 -4.78
CA TYR A 124 47.74 -13.17 -6.04
C TYR A 124 49.07 -12.41 -6.09
N ALA A 125 49.08 -11.14 -5.65
CA ALA A 125 50.31 -10.35 -5.58
C ALA A 125 51.37 -10.95 -4.63
N LYS A 126 50.93 -11.48 -3.47
CA LYS A 126 51.82 -12.18 -2.53
C LYS A 126 52.39 -13.48 -3.12
N ALA A 127 51.55 -14.30 -3.76
CA ALA A 127 51.99 -15.56 -4.37
C ALA A 127 53.01 -15.33 -5.51
N TYR A 128 52.75 -14.33 -6.36
CA TYR A 128 53.69 -13.90 -7.39
C TYR A 128 55.01 -13.39 -6.79
N GLY A 129 54.95 -12.53 -5.77
CA GLY A 129 56.14 -12.02 -5.08
C GLY A 129 56.97 -13.10 -4.37
N ALA A 130 56.34 -14.21 -3.97
CA ALA A 130 56.99 -15.37 -3.38
C ALA A 130 57.55 -16.36 -4.43
N GLY A 131 57.38 -16.09 -5.74
CA GLY A 131 57.83 -16.94 -6.83
C GLY A 131 57.05 -18.26 -6.96
N THR A 132 55.86 -18.36 -6.35
CA THR A 132 55.01 -19.56 -6.43
C THR A 132 54.04 -19.52 -7.61
N LEU A 133 54.03 -18.43 -8.37
CA LEU A 133 53.10 -18.19 -9.47
C LEU A 133 53.85 -17.56 -10.65
N GLU A 134 53.61 -18.06 -11.86
CA GLU A 134 54.22 -17.50 -13.07
C GLU A 134 53.53 -16.20 -13.50
N PHE A 135 54.25 -15.35 -14.26
CA PHE A 135 53.75 -14.03 -14.64
C PHE A 135 52.47 -14.10 -15.48
N GLU A 136 52.41 -15.01 -16.45
CA GLU A 136 51.22 -15.23 -17.29
C GLU A 136 50.00 -15.59 -16.45
N GLN A 137 50.16 -16.49 -15.47
CA GLN A 137 49.09 -16.90 -14.55
C GLN A 137 48.63 -15.72 -13.68
N PHE A 138 49.57 -14.90 -13.20
CA PHE A 138 49.27 -13.71 -12.40
C PHE A 138 48.45 -12.70 -13.20
N GLN A 139 48.86 -12.44 -14.45
CA GLN A 139 48.15 -11.51 -15.32
C GLN A 139 46.72 -11.97 -15.61
N GLU A 140 46.51 -13.25 -15.88
CA GLU A 140 45.18 -13.79 -16.15
C GLU A 140 44.26 -13.67 -14.92
N MET A 141 44.75 -14.06 -13.74
CA MET A 141 43.99 -13.96 -12.48
C MET A 141 43.66 -12.50 -12.10
N MET A 142 44.60 -11.58 -12.29
CA MET A 142 44.37 -10.15 -12.03
C MET A 142 43.38 -9.53 -13.01
N LYS A 143 43.42 -9.92 -14.29
CA LYS A 143 42.48 -9.44 -15.30
C LYS A 143 41.05 -9.88 -14.97
N ASP A 144 40.88 -11.12 -14.55
CA ASP A 144 39.55 -11.65 -14.21
C ASP A 144 39.01 -11.04 -12.91
N ALA A 145 39.86 -10.85 -11.89
CA ALA A 145 39.50 -10.14 -10.66
C ALA A 145 39.02 -8.70 -10.93
N LYS A 146 39.76 -7.94 -11.77
CA LYS A 146 39.37 -6.59 -12.17
C LYS A 146 38.04 -6.57 -12.92
N LYS A 147 37.79 -7.54 -13.80
CA LYS A 147 36.53 -7.65 -14.55
C LYS A 147 35.34 -7.88 -13.60
N ARG A 148 35.48 -8.80 -12.64
CA ARG A 148 34.46 -9.06 -11.61
C ARG A 148 34.20 -7.82 -10.74
N LYS A 149 35.25 -7.12 -10.32
CA LYS A 149 35.14 -5.90 -9.51
C LYS A 149 34.45 -4.76 -10.28
N LEU A 150 34.75 -4.57 -11.56
CA LEU A 150 34.10 -3.57 -12.41
C LEU A 150 32.60 -3.86 -12.59
N ALA A 151 32.23 -5.14 -12.73
CA ALA A 151 30.82 -5.53 -12.83
C ALA A 151 30.04 -5.20 -11.54
N LEU A 152 30.63 -5.48 -10.37
CA LEU A 152 30.02 -5.13 -9.08
C LEU A 152 29.96 -3.60 -8.86
N GLN A 153 30.98 -2.86 -9.29
CA GLN A 153 30.97 -1.39 -9.22
C GLN A 153 29.83 -0.80 -10.04
N ARG A 154 29.61 -1.28 -11.27
CA ARG A 154 28.49 -0.82 -12.10
C ARG A 154 27.13 -1.05 -11.45
N GLN A 155 26.94 -2.21 -10.82
CA GLN A 155 25.71 -2.50 -10.07
C GLN A 155 25.51 -1.52 -8.89
N LEU A 156 26.60 -1.14 -8.22
CA LEU A 156 26.55 -0.16 -7.13
C LEU A 156 26.23 1.25 -7.65
N ASP A 157 26.85 1.67 -8.75
CA ASP A 157 26.63 2.98 -9.37
C ASP A 157 25.18 3.11 -9.89
N GLU A 158 24.62 2.05 -10.46
CA GLU A 158 23.21 1.98 -10.87
C GLU A 158 22.26 2.18 -9.68
N LEU A 159 22.53 1.54 -8.53
CA LEU A 159 21.74 1.71 -7.30
C LEU A 159 21.82 3.14 -6.77
N ILE A 160 22.99 3.79 -6.81
CA ILE A 160 23.16 5.18 -6.35
C ILE A 160 22.47 6.17 -7.30
N SER A 161 22.52 5.92 -8.61
CA SER A 161 21.92 6.81 -9.61
C SER A 161 20.38 6.87 -9.53
N LYS A 162 19.74 5.80 -9.06
CA LYS A 162 18.29 5.78 -8.81
C LYS A 162 17.89 6.72 -7.68
N ASP A 163 18.69 6.83 -6.62
CA ASP A 163 18.40 7.71 -5.47
C ASP A 163 18.46 9.21 -5.84
N LEU A 164 19.21 9.59 -6.88
CA LEU A 164 19.47 10.98 -7.26
C LEU A 164 18.48 11.55 -8.29
N GLN A 165 17.67 10.72 -8.96
CA GLN A 165 16.76 11.16 -10.02
C GLN A 165 15.37 11.61 -9.54
N GLU A 166 15.07 11.53 -8.24
CA GLU A 166 13.72 11.79 -7.71
C GLU A 166 13.48 13.21 -7.18
N THR A 167 14.20 14.22 -7.65
CA THR A 167 13.75 15.61 -7.49
C THR A 167 12.90 16.00 -8.69
N ILE A 168 11.63 15.60 -8.66
CA ILE A 168 10.63 16.01 -9.65
C ILE A 168 10.23 17.47 -9.34
N ASP A 169 10.90 18.42 -9.99
CA ASP A 169 10.51 19.84 -10.05
C ASP A 169 9.59 20.03 -11.26
N VAL A 170 8.36 19.53 -11.16
CA VAL A 170 7.29 19.78 -12.13
C VAL A 170 6.26 20.63 -11.40
N SER A 171 5.83 21.74 -12.02
CA SER A 171 4.81 22.67 -11.50
C SER A 171 3.57 21.91 -11.00
N VAL A 172 3.57 21.60 -9.70
CA VAL A 172 2.63 20.68 -9.04
C VAL A 172 1.21 21.24 -9.15
N GLU A 173 1.10 22.55 -9.16
CA GLU A 173 -0.15 23.30 -9.12
C GLU A 173 -1.01 23.10 -10.37
N GLU A 174 -0.39 23.03 -11.56
CA GLU A 174 -1.12 22.82 -12.82
C GLU A 174 -1.70 21.41 -12.91
N TYR A 175 -0.92 20.41 -12.47
CA TYR A 175 -1.36 19.02 -12.43
C TYR A 175 -2.48 18.80 -11.40
N LEU A 176 -2.41 19.45 -10.23
CA LEU A 176 -3.49 19.35 -9.23
C LEU A 176 -4.78 19.98 -9.73
N ALA A 177 -4.70 21.10 -10.44
CA ALA A 177 -5.87 21.73 -11.05
C ALA A 177 -6.49 20.82 -12.12
N GLU A 178 -5.68 20.14 -12.92
CA GLU A 178 -6.17 19.18 -13.91
C GLU A 178 -6.77 17.92 -13.26
N ALA A 179 -6.11 17.38 -12.23
CA ALA A 179 -6.60 16.24 -11.45
C ALA A 179 -7.95 16.55 -10.80
N GLY A 180 -8.12 17.75 -10.23
CA GLY A 180 -9.40 18.20 -9.67
C GLY A 180 -10.52 18.19 -10.72
N ARG A 181 -10.29 18.77 -11.91
CA ARG A 181 -11.26 18.76 -13.02
C ARG A 181 -11.61 17.36 -13.49
N TYR A 182 -10.64 16.44 -13.47
CA TYR A 182 -10.88 15.05 -13.83
C TYR A 182 -11.74 14.34 -12.78
N LEU A 183 -11.42 14.49 -11.49
CA LEU A 183 -12.16 13.90 -10.37
C LEU A 183 -13.62 14.38 -10.33
N GLU A 184 -13.89 15.65 -10.66
CA GLU A 184 -15.25 16.19 -10.73
C GLU A 184 -16.11 15.51 -11.80
N LYS A 185 -15.50 15.15 -12.94
CA LYS A 185 -16.18 14.56 -14.10
C LYS A 185 -16.32 13.03 -14.02
N LEU A 186 -15.82 12.40 -12.97
CA LEU A 186 -15.88 10.94 -12.83
C LEU A 186 -17.32 10.45 -12.73
N ASP A 187 -17.59 9.36 -13.46
CA ASP A 187 -18.84 8.64 -13.31
C ASP A 187 -18.92 7.92 -11.95
N PHE A 188 -20.12 7.52 -11.56
CA PHE A 188 -20.34 6.88 -10.26
C PHE A 188 -19.55 5.56 -10.09
N SER A 189 -19.30 4.83 -11.19
CA SER A 189 -18.56 3.57 -11.16
C SER A 189 -17.09 3.80 -10.80
N ASN A 190 -16.49 4.84 -11.36
CA ASN A 190 -15.11 5.23 -11.12
C ASN A 190 -14.96 5.88 -9.75
N LYS A 191 -15.93 6.70 -9.30
CA LYS A 191 -15.95 7.22 -7.93
C LYS A 191 -15.89 6.11 -6.88
N ILE A 192 -16.61 5.00 -7.11
CA ILE A 192 -16.56 3.83 -6.23
C ILE A 192 -15.15 3.23 -6.15
N GLN A 193 -14.41 3.19 -7.26
CA GLN A 193 -13.06 2.61 -7.25
C GLN A 193 -12.10 3.51 -6.49
N VAL A 194 -12.10 4.82 -6.79
CA VAL A 194 -11.30 5.81 -6.07
C VAL A 194 -11.57 5.76 -4.56
N ILE A 195 -12.84 5.68 -4.16
CA ILE A 195 -13.23 5.55 -2.76
C ILE A 195 -12.72 4.25 -2.13
N ARG A 196 -12.73 3.13 -2.84
CA ARG A 196 -12.23 1.85 -2.29
C ARG A 196 -10.72 1.81 -2.16
N ASP A 197 -10.03 2.48 -3.06
CA ASP A 197 -8.57 2.51 -3.08
C ASP A 197 -8.04 3.44 -1.99
N ILE A 198 -8.78 4.52 -1.68
CA ILE A 198 -8.31 5.56 -0.76
C ILE A 198 -8.97 5.46 0.62
N ILE A 199 -10.27 5.20 0.70
CA ILE A 199 -10.98 5.15 1.98
C ILE A 199 -11.01 3.72 2.51
N GLY A 200 -10.34 3.51 3.66
CA GLY A 200 -10.37 2.23 4.36
C GLY A 200 -11.62 2.06 5.23
N LYS A 201 -12.06 3.14 5.90
CA LYS A 201 -13.18 3.08 6.86
C LYS A 201 -13.86 4.43 7.03
N VAL A 202 -15.17 4.43 7.17
CA VAL A 202 -15.98 5.59 7.60
C VAL A 202 -16.74 5.21 8.87
N VAL A 203 -16.63 5.98 9.95
CA VAL A 203 -17.28 5.71 11.23
C VAL A 203 -18.25 6.83 11.57
N ILE A 204 -19.51 6.47 11.80
CA ILE A 204 -20.55 7.38 12.30
C ILE A 204 -20.58 7.32 13.82
N LYS A 205 -20.35 8.47 14.46
CA LYS A 205 -20.34 8.69 15.90
C LYS A 205 -21.65 9.29 16.42
N GLU A 206 -21.78 9.32 17.74
CA GLU A 206 -22.79 10.11 18.45
C GLU A 206 -22.75 11.58 17.99
N ARG A 207 -23.91 12.25 17.99
CA ARG A 207 -24.10 13.64 17.49
C ARG A 207 -23.89 13.84 15.99
N SER A 208 -23.93 12.78 15.18
CA SER A 208 -23.78 12.85 13.71
C SER A 208 -22.38 13.27 13.25
N GLU A 209 -21.38 13.13 14.12
CA GLU A 209 -19.97 13.27 13.73
C GLU A 209 -19.55 12.08 12.83
N VAL A 210 -18.73 12.37 11.82
CA VAL A 210 -18.25 11.39 10.84
C VAL A 210 -16.74 11.39 10.84
N GLU A 211 -16.14 10.23 11.09
CA GLU A 211 -14.70 10.03 10.95
C GLU A 211 -14.40 9.24 9.68
N ILE A 212 -13.47 9.72 8.87
CA ILE A 212 -13.05 9.09 7.62
C ILE A 212 -11.58 8.71 7.79
N CYS A 213 -11.30 7.41 7.75
CA CYS A 213 -9.95 6.88 7.69
C CYS A 213 -9.58 6.66 6.21
N ALA A 214 -8.75 7.55 5.69
CA ALA A 214 -8.19 7.49 4.34
C ALA A 214 -6.72 7.06 4.38
N HIS A 215 -6.26 6.45 3.30
CA HIS A 215 -4.88 6.08 3.02
C HIS A 215 -4.65 6.36 1.54
N ILE A 216 -3.60 7.10 1.18
CA ILE A 216 -3.30 7.37 -0.24
C ILE A 216 -2.34 6.26 -0.70
N PRO A 217 -2.78 5.32 -1.55
CA PRO A 217 -1.90 4.26 -2.02
C PRO A 217 -0.90 4.84 -3.01
N LEU A 218 0.31 5.13 -2.54
CA LEU A 218 1.45 5.44 -3.41
C LEU A 218 1.91 4.12 -4.05
N GLN A 219 1.28 3.75 -5.16
CA GLN A 219 1.64 2.55 -5.92
C GLN A 219 2.98 2.78 -6.61
N PHE A 220 4.06 2.32 -5.99
CA PHE A 220 5.28 1.96 -6.70
C PHE A 220 5.35 0.44 -6.77
N GLN A 221 5.86 -0.11 -7.88
CA GLN A 221 6.10 -1.53 -8.08
C GLN A 221 7.09 -2.06 -7.02
N LEU A 222 6.60 -2.33 -5.82
CA LEU A 222 7.19 -3.32 -4.95
C LEU A 222 7.05 -4.62 -5.72
N ALA A 223 8.17 -5.12 -6.25
CA ALA A 223 8.27 -6.48 -6.77
C ALA A 223 7.71 -7.41 -5.69
N THR A 224 6.46 -7.80 -5.84
CA THR A 224 5.74 -8.58 -4.84
C THR A 224 6.24 -9.99 -5.03
N GLN A 225 7.29 -10.35 -4.29
CA GLN A 225 7.70 -11.74 -4.21
C GLN A 225 6.55 -12.50 -3.55
N LYS A 226 5.95 -13.45 -4.28
CA LYS A 226 4.98 -14.38 -3.71
C LYS A 226 5.69 -15.12 -2.56
N LEU A 227 5.49 -14.68 -1.34
CA LEU A 227 5.68 -15.53 -0.17
C LEU A 227 4.64 -16.63 -0.32
N GLY A 228 5.08 -17.81 -0.71
CA GLY A 228 4.26 -19.00 -0.92
C GLY A 228 3.73 -19.56 0.40
N TYR A 229 2.99 -18.74 1.14
CA TYR A 229 2.28 -19.15 2.32
C TYR A 229 0.82 -19.40 1.91
N GLU A 230 0.47 -20.66 1.72
CA GLU A 230 -0.93 -21.08 1.71
C GLU A 230 -1.41 -21.08 3.17
N PRO A 231 -2.37 -20.22 3.54
CA PRO A 231 -2.97 -20.30 4.87
C PRO A 231 -3.75 -21.62 4.96
N ILE A 232 -3.37 -22.47 5.91
CA ILE A 232 -4.12 -23.69 6.26
C ILE A 232 -5.54 -23.26 6.63
N GLY A 233 -6.49 -23.62 5.78
CA GLY A 233 -7.90 -23.38 6.02
C GLY A 233 -8.37 -24.12 7.26
N TRP A 234 -9.24 -23.47 8.03
CA TRP A 234 -9.91 -24.08 9.17
C TRP A 234 -10.96 -25.08 8.66
N ASP A 235 -10.52 -26.32 8.38
CA ASP A 235 -11.46 -27.42 8.27
C ASP A 235 -11.97 -27.80 9.66
N ARG A 236 -13.29 -27.88 9.77
CA ARG A 236 -14.01 -28.17 11.00
C ARG A 236 -13.70 -29.60 11.45
N GLY A 237 -12.91 -29.77 12.50
CA GLY A 237 -12.77 -31.04 13.20
C GLY A 237 -11.73 -31.01 14.32
N ALA A 238 -12.22 -31.11 15.56
CA ALA A 238 -11.56 -31.45 16.83
C ALA A 238 -10.19 -30.81 17.20
N ALA A 239 -10.14 -30.27 18.41
CA ALA A 239 -8.98 -29.62 19.01
C ALA A 239 -7.87 -30.60 19.39
N GLU A 240 -6.64 -30.34 18.96
CA GLU A 240 -5.43 -30.79 19.66
C GLU A 240 -4.47 -29.60 19.82
N ARG A 241 -4.02 -29.40 21.07
CA ARG A 241 -3.11 -28.33 21.48
C ARG A 241 -1.70 -28.70 21.01
N GLY A 242 -1.06 -27.84 20.22
CA GLY A 242 0.37 -27.91 19.94
C GLY A 242 1.08 -26.71 20.55
N GLU A 243 2.02 -26.97 21.47
CA GLU A 243 2.91 -25.97 22.06
C GLU A 243 3.90 -25.46 21.01
N VAL A 244 4.18 -24.14 21.02
CA VAL A 244 5.19 -23.52 20.15
C VAL A 244 6.40 -23.17 21.00
N HIS A 245 7.52 -23.85 20.73
CA HIS A 245 8.83 -23.45 21.23
C HIS A 245 9.40 -22.35 20.32
N PHE A 246 9.91 -21.28 20.93
CA PHE A 246 10.71 -20.28 20.26
C PHE A 246 12.19 -20.70 20.32
N VAL A 247 12.86 -20.70 19.17
CA VAL A 247 14.33 -20.58 19.04
C VAL A 247 14.60 -19.38 18.17
#